data_AF-M1AG82-F1
#
_entry.id   AF-M1AG82-F1
#
_cell.length_a   1.000
_cell.length_b   1.000
_cell.length_c   1.000
_cell.angle_alpha   90.00
_cell.angle_beta   90.00
_cell.angle_gamma   90.00
#
_symmetry.space_group_name_H-M   'P 1'
#
loop_
_entity.id
_entity.type
_entity.pdbx_description
1 polymer ?
#
loop_
_entity_poly.entity_id
_entity_poly.type
_entity_poly.pdbx_seq_one_letter_code
_entity_poly.pdbx_strand_id
1 'polypeptide(L)'
;MEGFQATPDDGGIAKRLWVKFKNESLCALYTPFVVCLASGTLDSKSFLHCISQDVYFLQAFAHAYELAEDYADDDEDKEAIRVMRKRVLRKLKDQDDLVREWGFELPEVSTCDSATVRYTDFLLATAAGKVEGEKGRGKIVTPFEKTRLAAYALSAIAPCMRLYSFLSKEIQAVLVPEESTNIYERWIDCLCSESFEANASRIEDLLDKLSVTLTGEELDVVEKLYHQAMKLELEFIAAQPITQSTITPISQVQEPAGCNLTLFCDFDMTCSAVDSSALLADVAIIAAAKTDLEDCESPYVHISAADLRATWSNLSSKYIEEYEQCIESIRPSETVGRFDYEGLCKALVQLSDFESRANDMVVHSGVLRGLSQEDIKRVGEHLIFQNGCKNVLQEILGRENMHADVHILSYCWSGDLIRSAFSSGMLVSAYCLIMHFIEFYIFRLGIIS
;
A
#
# COMPACT_ATOMS: atom_id res chain seq x y z
N MET A 1 -10.49 10.07 -3.77
CA MET A 1 -9.75 9.61 -4.97
C MET A 1 -10.44 10.15 -6.19
N GLU A 2 -10.06 11.34 -6.64
CA GLU A 2 -10.44 11.79 -7.98
C GLU A 2 -9.46 11.15 -8.96
N GLY A 3 -10.00 10.37 -9.90
CA GLY A 3 -9.22 9.72 -10.94
C GLY A 3 -8.57 10.78 -11.81
N PHE A 4 -7.24 10.79 -11.84
CA PHE A 4 -6.47 11.60 -12.77
C PHE A 4 -6.70 11.04 -14.19
N GLN A 5 -7.68 11.57 -14.91
CA GLN A 5 -7.82 11.33 -16.34
C GLN A 5 -6.65 12.03 -17.03
N ALA A 6 -5.65 11.25 -17.44
CA ALA A 6 -4.58 11.74 -18.30
C ALA A 6 -5.22 12.28 -19.59
N THR A 7 -5.05 13.56 -19.86
CA THR A 7 -5.33 14.14 -21.18
C THR A 7 -4.33 13.57 -22.19
N PRO A 8 -4.70 13.38 -23.47
CA PRO A 8 -3.84 12.73 -24.46
C PRO A 8 -2.55 13.47 -24.84
N ASP A 9 -2.27 14.66 -24.28
CA ASP A 9 -1.39 15.66 -24.91
C ASP A 9 -0.30 16.27 -24.01
N ASP A 10 0.19 15.57 -22.97
CA ASP A 10 1.29 16.15 -22.15
C ASP A 10 2.38 15.15 -21.71
N GLY A 11 2.74 14.21 -22.61
CA GLY A 11 3.88 13.32 -22.41
C GLY A 11 4.01 12.20 -23.44
N GLY A 12 5.24 11.74 -23.68
CA GLY A 12 5.51 10.52 -24.46
C GLY A 12 4.94 9.25 -23.82
N ILE A 13 4.98 8.13 -24.55
CA ILE A 13 4.35 6.87 -24.12
C ILE A 13 4.89 6.40 -22.78
N ALA A 14 6.19 6.53 -22.52
CA ALA A 14 6.81 6.12 -21.26
C ALA A 14 6.18 6.85 -20.05
N LYS A 15 6.04 8.18 -20.12
CA LYS A 15 5.40 8.97 -19.07
C LYS A 15 3.92 8.59 -18.89
N ARG A 16 3.19 8.35 -19.98
CA ARG A 16 1.78 7.93 -19.90
C ARG A 16 1.63 6.57 -19.23
N LEU A 17 2.50 5.61 -19.56
CA LEU A 17 2.49 4.27 -18.97
C LEU A 17 2.88 4.31 -17.50
N TRP A 18 3.90 5.09 -17.13
CA TRP A 18 4.28 5.30 -15.73
C TRP A 18 3.13 5.87 -14.89
N VAL A 19 2.42 6.88 -15.40
CA VAL A 19 1.25 7.45 -14.71
C VAL A 19 0.11 6.43 -14.62
N LYS A 20 -0.13 5.66 -15.69
CA LYS A 20 -1.20 4.65 -15.73
C LYS A 20 -0.99 3.51 -14.74
N PHE A 21 0.26 3.07 -14.55
CA PHE A 21 0.65 1.98 -13.65
C PHE A 21 1.34 2.50 -12.37
N LYS A 22 0.91 3.67 -11.88
CA LYS A 22 1.42 4.26 -10.65
C LYS A 22 1.03 3.45 -9.40
N ASN A 23 -0.05 2.69 -9.45
CA ASN A 23 -0.48 1.89 -8.30
C ASN A 23 0.53 0.78 -7.99
N GLU A 24 1.18 0.22 -9.00
CA GLU A 24 2.22 -0.80 -8.87
C GLU A 24 3.46 -0.22 -8.18
N SER A 25 3.86 1.01 -8.50
CA SER A 25 4.99 1.68 -7.81
C SER A 25 4.66 2.02 -6.36
N LEU A 26 3.41 2.40 -6.06
CA LEU A 26 2.95 2.55 -4.67
C LEU A 26 2.96 1.21 -3.93
N CYS A 27 2.54 0.12 -4.57
CA CYS A 27 2.62 -1.21 -3.96
C CYS A 27 4.07 -1.61 -3.67
N ALA A 28 5.01 -1.29 -4.56
CA ALA A 28 6.44 -1.53 -4.35
C ALA A 28 6.99 -0.75 -3.15
N LEU A 29 6.63 0.54 -3.05
CA LEU A 29 7.06 1.43 -1.97
C LEU A 29 6.70 0.90 -0.58
N TYR A 30 5.52 0.28 -0.46
CA TYR A 30 5.01 -0.26 0.80
C TYR A 30 5.27 -1.76 1.00
N THR A 31 6.14 -2.37 0.19
CA THR A 31 6.63 -3.73 0.50
C THR A 31 7.46 -3.73 1.78
N PRO A 32 7.45 -4.82 2.57
CA PRO A 32 8.25 -4.89 3.79
C PRO A 32 9.73 -4.70 3.51
N PHE A 33 10.22 -5.17 2.36
CA PHE A 33 11.60 -4.94 1.92
C PHE A 33 11.94 -3.44 1.82
N VAL A 34 11.15 -2.67 1.07
CA VAL A 34 11.41 -1.23 0.86
C VAL A 34 11.22 -0.42 2.14
N VAL A 35 10.19 -0.73 2.95
CA VAL A 35 9.95 -0.04 4.23
C VAL A 35 11.09 -0.31 5.23
N CYS A 36 11.57 -1.56 5.31
CA CYS A 36 12.73 -1.88 6.14
C CYS A 36 14.03 -1.24 5.63
N LEU A 37 14.20 -1.16 4.31
CA LEU A 37 15.34 -0.49 3.70
C LEU A 37 15.34 1.02 4.02
N ALA A 38 14.18 1.66 3.90
CA ALA A 38 14.01 3.09 4.21
C ALA A 38 14.30 3.41 5.67
N SER A 39 13.82 2.56 6.59
CA SER A 39 14.05 2.70 8.04
C SER A 39 15.45 2.29 8.49
N GLY A 40 16.28 1.71 7.62
CA GLY A 40 17.60 1.16 7.98
C GLY A 40 17.55 -0.08 8.86
N THR A 41 16.37 -0.73 8.97
CA THR A 41 16.14 -1.91 9.83
C THR A 41 16.19 -3.24 9.07
N LEU A 42 16.28 -3.19 7.73
CA LEU A 42 16.42 -4.38 6.89
C LEU A 42 17.64 -5.19 7.31
N ASP A 43 17.50 -6.51 7.42
CA ASP A 43 18.66 -7.39 7.63
C ASP A 43 19.61 -7.33 6.44
N SER A 44 20.91 -7.18 6.71
CA SER A 44 21.91 -7.00 5.66
C SER A 44 22.05 -8.22 4.75
N LYS A 45 21.70 -9.43 5.20
CA LYS A 45 21.68 -10.61 4.34
C LYS A 45 20.51 -10.56 3.36
N SER A 46 19.36 -10.01 3.75
CA SER A 46 18.25 -9.77 2.83
C SER A 46 18.62 -8.76 1.76
N PHE A 47 19.30 -7.67 2.15
CA PHE A 47 19.85 -6.71 1.19
C PHE A 47 20.85 -7.38 0.23
N LEU A 48 21.85 -8.09 0.76
CA LEU A 48 22.86 -8.77 -0.04
C LEU A 48 22.27 -9.86 -0.93
N HIS A 49 21.24 -10.55 -0.48
CA HIS A 49 20.48 -11.50 -1.29
C HIS A 49 19.86 -10.81 -2.50
N CYS A 50 19.14 -9.70 -2.30
CA CYS A 50 18.59 -8.87 -3.38
C CYS A 50 19.68 -8.43 -4.36
N ILE A 51 20.77 -7.83 -3.88
CA ILE A 51 21.87 -7.35 -4.73
C ILE A 51 22.58 -8.50 -5.45
N SER A 52 22.63 -9.71 -4.87
CA SER A 52 23.21 -10.87 -5.54
C SER A 52 22.39 -11.30 -6.77
N GLN A 53 21.09 -10.98 -6.82
CA GLN A 53 20.23 -11.27 -7.97
C GLN A 53 20.49 -10.31 -9.15
N ASP A 54 21.02 -9.10 -8.90
CA ASP A 54 21.30 -8.10 -9.94
C ASP A 54 22.17 -8.66 -11.08
N VAL A 55 23.05 -9.63 -10.80
CA VAL A 55 23.93 -10.23 -11.82
C VAL A 55 23.12 -10.84 -12.97
N TYR A 56 22.00 -11.51 -12.65
CA TYR A 56 21.12 -12.15 -13.63
C TYR A 56 20.34 -11.11 -14.44
N PHE A 57 19.86 -10.04 -13.77
CA PHE A 57 19.22 -8.91 -14.44
C PHE A 57 20.17 -8.19 -15.39
N LEU A 58 21.38 -7.88 -14.95
CA LEU A 58 22.39 -7.20 -15.77
C LEU A 58 22.80 -8.04 -16.98
N GLN A 59 22.93 -9.36 -16.84
CA GLN A 59 23.17 -10.27 -17.97
C GLN A 59 21.99 -10.26 -18.95
N ALA A 60 20.76 -10.38 -18.46
CA ALA A 60 19.57 -10.37 -19.30
C ALA A 60 19.39 -9.01 -20.01
N PHE A 61 19.62 -7.89 -19.32
CA PHE A 61 19.54 -6.54 -19.86
C PHE A 61 20.59 -6.32 -20.95
N ALA A 62 21.84 -6.78 -20.72
CA ALA A 62 22.89 -6.67 -21.72
C ALA A 62 22.52 -7.41 -23.02
N HIS A 63 21.93 -8.60 -22.92
CA HIS A 63 21.46 -9.36 -24.08
C HIS A 63 20.22 -8.75 -24.74
N ALA A 64 19.26 -8.26 -23.95
CA ALA A 64 18.09 -7.58 -24.48
C ALA A 64 18.47 -6.31 -25.24
N TYR A 65 19.43 -5.53 -24.74
CA TYR A 65 19.97 -4.39 -25.47
C TYR A 65 20.74 -4.79 -26.74
N GLU A 66 21.45 -5.92 -26.73
CA GLU A 66 22.10 -6.44 -27.93
C GLU A 66 21.08 -6.77 -29.03
N LEU A 67 20.00 -7.47 -28.68
CA LEU A 67 18.92 -7.75 -29.62
C LEU A 67 18.21 -6.46 -30.08
N ALA A 68 17.94 -5.53 -29.17
CA ALA A 68 17.34 -4.24 -29.52
C ALA A 68 18.24 -3.42 -30.47
N GLU A 69 19.56 -3.46 -30.27
CA GLU A 69 20.55 -2.82 -31.16
C GLU A 69 20.51 -3.44 -32.57
N ASP A 70 20.43 -4.77 -32.66
CA ASP A 70 20.33 -5.49 -33.94
C ASP A 70 19.01 -5.22 -34.69
N TYR A 71 17.97 -4.79 -33.96
CA TYR A 71 16.65 -4.52 -34.49
C TYR A 71 16.38 -3.04 -34.80
N ALA A 72 17.12 -2.12 -34.20
CA ALA A 72 17.04 -0.71 -34.55
C ALA A 72 17.50 -0.49 -36.01
N ASP A 73 16.76 0.32 -36.76
CA ASP A 73 17.11 0.65 -38.15
C ASP A 73 18.10 1.83 -38.21
N ASP A 74 17.79 2.89 -37.47
CA ASP A 74 18.54 4.15 -37.44
C ASP A 74 19.86 4.03 -36.64
N ASP A 75 20.94 4.59 -37.18
CA ASP A 75 22.28 4.46 -36.58
C ASP A 75 22.45 5.29 -35.29
N GLU A 76 21.68 6.39 -35.12
CA GLU A 76 21.64 7.14 -33.87
C GLU A 76 20.97 6.31 -32.77
N ASP A 77 19.87 5.63 -33.10
CA ASP A 77 19.16 4.74 -32.17
C ASP A 77 20.04 3.55 -31.77
N LYS A 78 20.74 2.91 -32.73
CA LYS A 78 21.71 1.84 -32.44
C LYS A 78 22.81 2.32 -31.49
N GLU A 79 23.41 3.48 -31.74
CA GLU A 79 24.45 3.99 -30.85
C GLU A 79 23.88 4.33 -29.46
N ALA A 80 22.66 4.85 -29.38
CA ALA A 80 22.01 5.09 -28.11
C ALA A 80 21.81 3.80 -27.30
N ILE A 81 21.33 2.73 -27.95
CA ILE A 81 21.18 1.41 -27.33
C ILE A 81 22.53 0.83 -26.93
N ARG A 82 23.54 0.92 -27.80
CA ARG A 82 24.90 0.44 -27.54
C ARG A 82 25.53 1.13 -26.32
N VAL A 83 25.29 2.42 -26.14
CA VAL A 83 25.75 3.16 -24.95
C VAL A 83 25.11 2.60 -23.68
N MET A 84 23.80 2.29 -23.70
CA MET A 84 23.12 1.68 -22.56
C MET A 84 23.65 0.27 -22.26
N ARG A 85 23.83 -0.57 -23.30
CA ARG A 85 24.46 -1.89 -23.19
C ARG A 85 25.85 -1.80 -22.54
N LYS A 86 26.71 -0.88 -23.00
CA LYS A 86 28.05 -0.67 -22.44
C LYS A 86 28.01 -0.26 -20.96
N ARG A 87 27.01 0.51 -20.53
CA ARG A 87 26.83 0.89 -19.11
C ARG A 87 26.46 -0.32 -18.25
N VAL A 88 25.52 -1.15 -18.72
CA VAL A 88 25.15 -2.41 -18.03
C VAL A 88 26.35 -3.35 -17.91
N LEU A 89 27.09 -3.56 -19.00
CA LEU A 89 28.29 -4.41 -18.99
C LEU A 89 29.38 -3.89 -18.04
N ARG A 90 29.52 -2.56 -17.92
CA ARG A 90 30.43 -1.96 -16.94
C ARG A 90 29.95 -2.21 -15.51
N LYS A 91 28.67 -1.94 -15.20
CA LYS A 91 28.11 -2.21 -13.87
C LYS A 91 28.28 -3.68 -13.48
N LEU A 92 28.05 -4.61 -14.42
CA LEU A 92 28.25 -6.04 -14.21
C LEU A 92 29.71 -6.39 -13.87
N LYS A 93 30.67 -5.76 -14.56
CA LYS A 93 32.10 -5.97 -14.30
C LYS A 93 32.55 -5.41 -12.95
N ASP A 94 32.02 -4.25 -12.58
CA ASP A 94 32.45 -3.48 -11.40
C ASP A 94 31.57 -3.78 -10.16
N GLN A 95 30.66 -4.77 -10.23
CA GLN A 95 29.66 -5.05 -9.20
C GLN A 95 30.27 -5.31 -7.82
N ASP A 96 31.30 -6.15 -7.73
CA ASP A 96 31.96 -6.47 -6.45
C ASP A 96 32.63 -5.24 -5.82
N ASP A 97 33.22 -4.38 -6.66
CA ASP A 97 33.87 -3.15 -6.20
C ASP A 97 32.83 -2.15 -5.69
N LEU A 98 31.70 -1.99 -6.42
CA LEU A 98 30.58 -1.15 -6.00
C LEU A 98 29.97 -1.61 -4.67
N VAL A 99 29.78 -2.91 -4.48
CA VAL A 99 29.23 -3.45 -3.22
C VAL A 99 30.21 -3.22 -2.05
N ARG A 100 31.51 -3.36 -2.29
CA ARG A 100 32.56 -3.01 -1.30
C ARG A 100 32.58 -1.52 -0.98
N GLU A 101 32.37 -0.65 -1.96
CA GLU A 101 32.21 0.79 -1.75
C GLU A 101 30.97 1.12 -0.91
N TRP A 102 29.89 0.34 -1.01
CA TRP A 102 28.72 0.47 -0.13
C TRP A 102 28.96 -0.06 1.29
N GLY A 103 30.08 -0.73 1.54
CA GLY A 103 30.44 -1.29 2.85
C GLY A 103 30.00 -2.73 3.07
N PHE A 104 29.69 -3.47 2.00
CA PHE A 104 29.25 -4.86 2.05
C PHE A 104 30.16 -5.77 1.23
N GLU A 105 29.99 -7.08 1.40
CA GLU A 105 30.66 -8.10 0.59
C GLU A 105 29.60 -9.07 0.05
N LEU A 106 29.62 -9.34 -1.25
CA LEU A 106 28.69 -10.27 -1.87
C LEU A 106 28.95 -11.72 -1.40
N PRO A 107 27.91 -12.55 -1.32
CA PRO A 107 28.09 -13.98 -1.04
C PRO A 107 28.84 -14.67 -2.18
N GLU A 108 29.70 -15.65 -1.86
CA GLU A 108 30.49 -16.41 -2.85
C GLU A 108 29.62 -17.19 -3.85
N VAL A 109 28.42 -17.59 -3.42
CA VAL A 109 27.46 -18.35 -4.23
C VAL A 109 26.07 -17.73 -4.07
N SER A 110 25.44 -17.42 -5.20
CA SER A 110 24.05 -16.98 -5.26
C SER A 110 23.27 -17.85 -6.23
N THR A 111 22.13 -18.39 -5.78
CA THR A 111 21.18 -19.10 -6.63
C THR A 111 20.19 -18.12 -7.23
N CYS A 112 19.89 -18.25 -8.51
CA CYS A 112 18.86 -17.44 -9.16
C CYS A 112 17.48 -17.82 -8.63
N ASP A 113 16.76 -16.84 -8.08
CA ASP A 113 15.43 -17.06 -7.53
C ASP A 113 14.38 -17.20 -8.63
N SER A 114 13.27 -17.88 -8.30
CA SER A 114 12.16 -18.03 -9.24
C SER A 114 11.57 -16.67 -9.68
N ALA A 115 11.59 -15.63 -8.84
CA ALA A 115 11.12 -14.30 -9.23
C ALA A 115 12.06 -13.65 -10.25
N THR A 116 13.37 -13.74 -10.01
CA THR A 116 14.42 -13.31 -10.94
C THR A 116 14.29 -14.01 -12.30
N VAL A 117 14.19 -15.35 -12.29
CA VAL A 117 14.04 -16.17 -13.51
C VAL A 117 12.82 -15.74 -14.32
N ARG A 118 11.65 -15.58 -13.69
CA ARG A 118 10.41 -15.19 -14.39
C ARG A 118 10.58 -13.89 -15.16
N TYR A 119 11.22 -12.90 -14.54
CA TYR A 119 11.42 -11.61 -15.19
C TYR A 119 12.50 -11.69 -16.27
N THR A 120 13.66 -12.31 -15.98
CA THR A 120 14.70 -12.45 -17.01
C THR A 120 14.22 -13.25 -18.22
N ASP A 121 13.44 -14.31 -18.02
CA ASP A 121 12.86 -15.11 -19.11
C ASP A 121 11.84 -14.30 -19.91
N PHE A 122 10.96 -13.54 -19.23
CA PHE A 122 10.02 -12.63 -19.88
C PHE A 122 10.74 -11.58 -20.73
N LEU A 123 11.79 -10.95 -20.19
CA LEU A 123 12.56 -9.94 -20.90
C LEU A 123 13.24 -10.53 -22.13
N LEU A 124 13.93 -11.66 -21.97
CA LEU A 124 14.65 -12.31 -23.07
C LEU A 124 13.70 -12.83 -24.16
N ALA A 125 12.53 -13.37 -23.77
CA ALA A 125 11.50 -13.78 -24.71
C ALA A 125 10.95 -12.58 -25.48
N THR A 126 10.61 -11.49 -24.78
CA THR A 126 10.15 -10.23 -25.36
C THR A 126 11.19 -9.66 -26.34
N ALA A 127 12.44 -9.57 -25.92
CA ALA A 127 13.53 -9.07 -26.73
C ALA A 127 13.79 -9.95 -27.97
N ALA A 128 13.59 -11.27 -27.88
CA ALA A 128 13.66 -12.19 -29.02
C ALA A 128 12.41 -12.17 -29.93
N GLY A 129 11.43 -11.29 -29.65
CA GLY A 129 10.19 -11.15 -30.41
C GLY A 129 9.15 -12.24 -30.14
N LYS A 130 9.27 -12.99 -29.04
CA LYS A 130 8.28 -13.99 -28.61
C LYS A 130 7.22 -13.35 -27.72
N VAL A 131 6.32 -12.56 -28.33
CA VAL A 131 5.25 -11.86 -27.62
C VAL A 131 3.92 -12.60 -27.76
N GLU A 132 3.24 -12.87 -26.65
CA GLU A 132 1.94 -13.55 -26.64
C GLU A 132 0.86 -12.73 -27.36
N GLY A 133 0.04 -13.39 -28.18
CA GLY A 133 -1.05 -12.77 -28.93
C GLY A 133 -0.69 -12.27 -30.33
N GLU A 134 0.60 -12.16 -30.68
CA GLU A 134 1.02 -11.98 -32.07
C GLU A 134 0.89 -13.32 -32.83
N LYS A 135 -0.32 -13.63 -33.32
CA LYS A 135 -0.52 -14.76 -34.23
C LYS A 135 0.20 -14.48 -35.57
N GLY A 136 1.37 -15.07 -35.74
CA GLY A 136 1.90 -15.44 -37.05
C GLY A 136 1.99 -14.32 -38.09
N ARG A 137 2.52 -13.14 -37.73
CA ARG A 137 3.19 -12.33 -38.76
C ARG A 137 4.42 -13.13 -39.18
N GLY A 138 4.60 -13.34 -40.49
CA GLY A 138 5.63 -14.23 -41.04
C GLY A 138 7.05 -13.84 -40.65
N LYS A 139 8.05 -14.48 -41.27
CA LYS A 139 9.48 -14.14 -41.11
C LYS A 139 9.64 -12.61 -41.18
N ILE A 140 10.12 -11.95 -40.12
CA ILE A 140 10.29 -10.49 -40.07
C ILE A 140 11.12 -10.05 -41.28
N VAL A 141 10.56 -9.21 -42.16
CA VAL A 141 11.18 -8.93 -43.48
C VAL A 141 11.75 -7.52 -43.55
N THR A 142 11.10 -6.54 -42.94
CA THR A 142 11.46 -5.13 -43.11
C THR A 142 12.17 -4.53 -41.89
N PRO A 143 13.04 -3.51 -42.06
CA PRO A 143 13.65 -2.81 -40.94
C PRO A 143 12.62 -2.18 -39.99
N PHE A 144 11.51 -1.68 -40.52
CA PHE A 144 10.40 -1.13 -39.72
C PHE A 144 9.77 -2.18 -38.79
N GLU A 145 9.55 -3.40 -39.28
CA GLU A 145 9.04 -4.52 -38.47
C GLU A 145 10.06 -5.03 -37.44
N LYS A 146 11.34 -4.67 -37.57
CA LYS A 146 12.37 -4.93 -36.56
C LYS A 146 12.39 -3.84 -35.51
N THR A 147 12.29 -2.55 -35.89
CA THR A 147 12.31 -1.43 -34.93
C THR A 147 11.25 -1.56 -33.83
N ARG A 148 10.06 -2.12 -34.14
CA ARG A 148 9.05 -2.41 -33.10
C ARG A 148 9.53 -3.40 -32.03
N LEU A 149 10.39 -4.36 -32.36
CA LEU A 149 10.97 -5.29 -31.39
C LEU A 149 11.97 -4.59 -30.46
N ALA A 150 12.71 -3.60 -30.98
CA ALA A 150 13.52 -2.74 -30.13
C ALA A 150 12.63 -1.95 -29.15
N ALA A 151 11.50 -1.40 -29.61
CA ALA A 151 10.52 -0.76 -28.72
C ALA A 151 9.97 -1.72 -27.65
N TYR A 152 9.64 -2.97 -28.02
CA TYR A 152 9.17 -4.00 -27.08
C TYR A 152 10.22 -4.39 -26.04
N ALA A 153 11.49 -4.54 -26.43
CA ALA A 153 12.57 -4.78 -25.49
C ALA A 153 12.74 -3.60 -24.52
N LEU A 154 12.72 -2.37 -25.02
CA LEU A 154 12.84 -1.18 -24.17
C LEU A 154 11.63 -0.99 -23.25
N SER A 155 10.41 -1.35 -23.68
CA SER A 155 9.23 -1.27 -22.82
C SER A 155 9.25 -2.28 -21.68
N ALA A 156 9.96 -3.40 -21.84
CA ALA A 156 10.21 -4.37 -20.79
C ALA A 156 11.37 -3.98 -19.84
N ILE A 157 12.22 -3.01 -20.21
CA ILE A 157 13.36 -2.54 -19.38
C ILE A 157 13.06 -1.21 -18.68
N ALA A 158 12.42 -0.27 -19.38
CA ALA A 158 12.11 1.08 -18.89
C ALA A 158 11.49 1.13 -17.48
N PRO A 159 10.47 0.31 -17.14
CA PRO A 159 9.84 0.38 -15.82
C PRO A 159 10.81 0.08 -14.67
N CYS A 160 11.80 -0.82 -14.86
CA CYS A 160 12.84 -1.11 -13.87
C CYS A 160 13.56 0.17 -13.43
N MET A 161 14.16 0.86 -14.40
CA MET A 161 14.99 2.03 -14.15
C MET A 161 14.18 3.19 -13.55
N ARG A 162 12.96 3.39 -14.04
CA ARG A 162 12.06 4.41 -13.50
C ARG A 162 11.60 4.08 -12.09
N LEU A 163 11.25 2.81 -11.80
CA LEU A 163 10.83 2.36 -10.48
C LEU A 163 11.93 2.57 -9.45
N TYR A 164 13.16 2.14 -9.71
CA TYR A 164 14.26 2.31 -8.75
C TYR A 164 14.62 3.78 -8.51
N SER A 165 14.54 4.65 -9.54
CA SER A 165 14.70 6.10 -9.37
C SER A 165 13.60 6.71 -8.50
N PHE A 166 12.35 6.25 -8.70
CA PHE A 166 11.22 6.68 -7.88
C PHE A 166 11.38 6.22 -6.42
N LEU A 167 11.60 4.93 -6.19
CA LEU A 167 11.74 4.36 -4.85
C LEU A 167 12.87 5.03 -4.07
N SER A 168 14.05 5.22 -4.69
CA SER A 168 15.18 5.82 -4.01
C SER A 168 14.89 7.28 -3.59
N LYS A 169 14.19 8.06 -4.42
CA LYS A 169 13.80 9.44 -4.09
C LYS A 169 12.76 9.51 -2.98
N GLU A 170 11.77 8.63 -2.98
CA GLU A 170 10.80 8.54 -1.90
C GLU A 170 11.48 8.15 -0.57
N ILE A 171 12.44 7.21 -0.61
CA ILE A 171 13.25 6.87 0.55
C ILE A 171 14.07 8.08 1.01
N GLN A 172 14.81 8.73 0.10
CA GLN A 172 15.64 9.89 0.43
C GLN A 172 14.84 11.02 1.09
N ALA A 173 13.60 11.24 0.64
CA ALA A 173 12.72 12.28 1.17
C ALA A 173 12.34 12.06 2.64
N VAL A 174 12.42 10.82 3.14
CA VAL A 174 12.13 10.47 4.54
C VAL A 174 13.38 10.22 5.39
N LEU A 175 14.57 10.17 4.79
CA LEU A 175 15.82 10.06 5.55
C LEU A 175 16.10 11.36 6.31
N VAL A 176 16.44 11.25 7.60
CA VAL A 176 16.78 12.37 8.49
C VAL A 176 18.31 12.49 8.61
N PRO A 177 18.96 13.49 7.98
CA PRO A 177 20.43 13.51 7.82
C PRO A 177 21.25 13.55 9.12
N GLU A 178 20.67 14.05 10.21
CA GLU A 178 21.38 14.23 11.49
C GLU A 178 21.22 13.03 12.45
N GLU A 179 20.33 12.07 12.12
CA GLU A 179 20.01 10.90 12.95
C GLU A 179 20.10 9.56 12.18
N SER A 180 20.17 9.60 10.85
CA SER A 180 20.13 8.38 10.04
C SER A 180 21.44 7.61 10.13
N THR A 181 21.40 6.47 10.84
CA THR A 181 22.42 5.41 10.79
C THR A 181 22.09 4.39 9.68
N ASN A 182 21.44 4.83 8.60
CA ASN A 182 20.98 3.92 7.56
C ASN A 182 22.19 3.35 6.80
N ILE A 183 22.51 2.08 7.07
CA ILE A 183 23.66 1.39 6.48
C ILE A 183 23.57 1.23 4.96
N TYR A 184 22.42 1.51 4.35
CA TYR A 184 22.16 1.42 2.92
C TYR A 184 22.26 2.76 2.18
N GLU A 185 22.57 3.86 2.88
CA GLU A 185 22.58 5.23 2.34
C GLU A 185 23.42 5.34 1.05
N ARG A 186 24.64 4.77 1.01
CA ARG A 186 25.49 4.83 -0.19
C ARG A 186 24.87 4.18 -1.43
N TRP A 187 24.11 3.10 -1.23
CA TRP A 187 23.38 2.45 -2.33
C TRP A 187 22.19 3.32 -2.77
N ILE A 188 21.45 3.90 -1.82
CA ILE A 188 20.34 4.81 -2.08
C ILE A 188 20.83 6.05 -2.85
N ASP A 189 21.93 6.68 -2.41
CA ASP A 189 22.57 7.82 -3.06
C ASP A 189 22.97 7.51 -4.51
N CYS A 190 23.47 6.29 -4.77
CA CYS A 190 23.81 5.84 -6.11
C CYS A 190 22.59 5.87 -7.04
N LEU A 191 21.44 5.39 -6.56
CA LEU A 191 20.18 5.39 -7.31
C LEU A 191 19.53 6.79 -7.41
N CYS A 192 19.73 7.64 -6.40
CA CYS A 192 19.28 9.04 -6.41
C CYS A 192 20.13 9.96 -7.30
N SER A 193 21.29 9.50 -7.78
CA SER A 193 22.22 10.32 -8.54
C SER A 193 21.64 10.84 -9.86
N GLU A 194 22.07 12.03 -10.28
CA GLU A 194 21.71 12.61 -11.58
C GLU A 194 22.07 11.66 -12.74
N SER A 195 23.16 10.89 -12.60
CA SER A 195 23.56 9.92 -13.60
C SER A 195 22.57 8.76 -13.72
N PHE A 196 21.95 8.32 -12.62
CA PHE A 196 20.94 7.27 -12.64
C PHE A 196 19.64 7.79 -13.26
N GLU A 197 19.20 8.99 -12.86
CA GLU A 197 18.03 9.64 -13.47
C GLU A 197 18.21 9.85 -14.98
N ALA A 198 19.38 10.34 -15.41
CA ALA A 198 19.66 10.52 -16.83
C ALA A 198 19.63 9.21 -17.63
N ASN A 199 19.95 8.06 -17.00
CA ASN A 199 19.80 6.76 -17.64
C ASN A 199 18.33 6.36 -17.79
N ALA A 200 17.52 6.54 -16.74
CA ALA A 200 16.10 6.25 -16.78
C ALA A 200 15.42 7.09 -17.89
N SER A 201 15.65 8.40 -17.90
CA SER A 201 15.09 9.31 -18.91
C SER A 201 15.55 8.95 -20.33
N ARG A 202 16.82 8.55 -20.52
CA ARG A 202 17.33 8.15 -21.84
C ARG A 202 16.62 6.92 -22.41
N ILE A 203 16.30 5.93 -21.57
CA ILE A 203 15.55 4.74 -22.00
C ILE A 203 14.13 5.12 -22.38
N GLU A 204 13.50 6.01 -21.60
CA GLU A 204 12.15 6.50 -21.84
C GLU A 204 12.05 7.35 -23.12
N ASP A 205 12.97 8.28 -23.33
CA ASP A 205 13.06 9.10 -24.54
C ASP A 205 13.23 8.23 -25.79
N LEU A 206 14.04 7.17 -25.69
CA LEU A 206 14.23 6.25 -26.79
C LEU A 206 12.98 5.38 -27.02
N LEU A 207 12.33 4.90 -25.95
CA LEU A 207 11.06 4.20 -26.07
C LEU A 207 9.99 5.09 -26.72
N ASP A 208 9.93 6.36 -26.35
CA ASP A 208 9.05 7.36 -26.95
C ASP A 208 9.34 7.53 -28.45
N LYS A 209 10.61 7.73 -28.82
CA LYS A 209 11.05 7.86 -30.22
C LYS A 209 10.69 6.63 -31.05
N LEU A 210 11.01 5.43 -30.57
CA LEU A 210 10.74 4.17 -31.29
C LEU A 210 9.24 3.85 -31.36
N SER A 211 8.42 4.43 -30.48
CA SER A 211 6.97 4.19 -30.45
C SER A 211 6.18 5.10 -31.39
N VAL A 212 6.77 6.19 -31.91
CA VAL A 212 6.09 7.14 -32.82
C VAL A 212 5.55 6.46 -34.07
N THR A 213 6.24 5.45 -34.57
CA THR A 213 5.89 4.76 -35.81
C THR A 213 4.96 3.58 -35.62
N LEU A 214 4.65 3.19 -34.38
CA LEU A 214 3.85 2.02 -34.08
C LEU A 214 2.36 2.26 -34.36
N THR A 215 1.68 1.20 -34.79
CA THR A 215 0.22 1.19 -34.92
C THR A 215 -0.45 1.13 -33.55
N GLY A 216 -1.76 1.44 -33.47
CA GLY A 216 -2.52 1.35 -32.22
C GLY A 216 -2.45 -0.04 -31.56
N GLU A 217 -2.55 -1.11 -32.35
CA GLU A 217 -2.42 -2.49 -31.86
C GLU A 217 -1.02 -2.77 -31.30
N GLU A 218 0.03 -2.20 -31.89
CA GLU A 218 1.41 -2.38 -31.42
C GLU A 218 1.69 -1.55 -30.17
N LEU A 219 1.06 -0.37 -30.03
CA LEU A 219 1.10 0.42 -28.80
C LEU A 219 0.39 -0.28 -27.64
N ASP A 220 -0.73 -0.98 -27.91
CA ASP A 220 -1.40 -1.83 -26.92
C ASP A 220 -0.49 -2.98 -26.43
N VAL A 221 0.37 -3.50 -27.32
CA VAL A 221 1.39 -4.50 -26.95
C VAL A 221 2.47 -3.86 -26.07
N VAL A 222 2.98 -2.68 -26.44
CA VAL A 222 3.95 -1.94 -25.61
C VAL A 222 3.41 -1.71 -24.20
N GLU A 223 2.14 -1.30 -24.08
CA GLU A 223 1.47 -1.12 -22.79
C GLU A 223 1.44 -2.42 -21.97
N LYS A 224 1.01 -3.53 -22.58
CA LYS A 224 0.95 -4.84 -21.90
C LYS A 224 2.32 -5.30 -21.41
N LEU A 225 3.35 -5.13 -22.24
CA LEU A 225 4.73 -5.49 -21.90
C LEU A 225 5.26 -4.64 -20.74
N TYR A 226 5.03 -3.33 -20.77
CA TYR A 226 5.42 -2.43 -19.69
C TYR A 226 4.72 -2.79 -18.38
N HIS A 227 3.41 -3.03 -18.42
CA HIS A 227 2.65 -3.44 -17.25
C HIS A 227 3.12 -4.79 -16.70
N GLN A 228 3.41 -5.76 -17.58
CA GLN A 228 3.92 -7.06 -17.15
C GLN A 228 5.29 -6.93 -16.50
N ALA A 229 6.18 -6.09 -17.02
CA ALA A 229 7.46 -5.80 -16.38
C ALA A 229 7.26 -5.16 -14.98
N MET A 230 6.35 -4.18 -14.83
CA MET A 230 6.02 -3.61 -13.50
C MET A 230 5.52 -4.67 -12.50
N LYS A 231 4.71 -5.62 -12.94
CA LYS A 231 4.25 -6.73 -12.07
C LYS A 231 5.39 -7.64 -11.66
N LEU A 232 6.25 -8.00 -12.60
CA LEU A 232 7.42 -8.85 -12.35
C LEU A 232 8.44 -8.19 -11.42
N GLU A 233 8.61 -6.88 -11.51
CA GLU A 233 9.39 -6.09 -10.54
C GLU A 233 8.79 -6.16 -9.15
N LEU A 234 7.47 -5.96 -9.03
CA LEU A 234 6.78 -6.01 -7.76
C LEU A 234 6.85 -7.42 -7.14
N GLU A 235 6.74 -8.47 -7.96
CA GLU A 235 6.96 -9.85 -7.54
C GLU A 235 8.40 -10.12 -7.10
N PHE A 236 9.39 -9.52 -7.76
CA PHE A 236 10.80 -9.61 -7.36
C PHE A 236 11.03 -8.94 -5.99
N ILE A 237 10.52 -7.72 -5.79
CA ILE A 237 10.65 -7.00 -4.52
C ILE A 237 9.91 -7.74 -3.40
N ALA A 238 8.70 -8.24 -3.67
CA ALA A 238 7.89 -8.96 -2.69
C ALA A 238 8.48 -10.33 -2.32
N ALA A 239 9.25 -10.96 -3.21
CA ALA A 239 9.92 -12.23 -2.95
C ALA A 239 11.18 -12.10 -2.09
N GLN A 240 11.66 -10.89 -1.81
CA GLN A 240 12.86 -10.70 -1.00
C GLN A 240 12.63 -11.20 0.44
N PRO A 241 13.61 -11.89 1.04
CA PRO A 241 13.45 -12.46 2.37
C PRO A 241 13.32 -11.37 3.43
N ILE A 242 12.39 -11.54 4.36
CA ILE A 242 12.15 -10.61 5.47
C ILE A 242 12.17 -11.40 6.77
N THR A 243 13.16 -11.12 7.63
CA THR A 243 13.33 -11.79 8.92
C THR A 243 12.82 -10.99 10.09
N GLN A 244 12.77 -9.66 9.93
CA GLN A 244 12.28 -8.72 10.94
C GLN A 244 10.76 -8.56 10.88
N SER A 245 10.14 -8.26 12.01
CA SER A 245 8.74 -7.88 12.06
C SER A 245 8.56 -6.47 11.51
N THR A 246 7.64 -6.32 10.54
CA THR A 246 7.41 -5.04 9.84
C THR A 246 5.93 -4.73 9.82
N ILE A 247 5.60 -3.45 10.00
CA ILE A 247 4.24 -2.94 9.83
C ILE A 247 4.17 -2.29 8.45
N THR A 248 3.35 -2.87 7.57
CA THR A 248 3.11 -2.35 6.22
C THR A 248 1.63 -2.42 5.86
N PRO A 249 1.13 -1.54 4.99
CA PRO A 249 -0.14 -1.75 4.31
C PRO A 249 -0.17 -3.14 3.64
N ILE A 250 -1.32 -3.80 3.69
CA ILE A 250 -1.52 -5.07 2.98
C ILE A 250 -1.73 -4.77 1.50
N SER A 251 -0.95 -5.43 0.63
CA SER A 251 -1.13 -5.40 -0.83
C SER A 251 -1.21 -6.80 -1.40
N GLN A 252 -1.87 -6.95 -2.55
CA GLN A 252 -2.16 -8.26 -3.17
C GLN A 252 -0.91 -9.05 -3.59
N VAL A 253 0.26 -8.42 -3.68
CA VAL A 253 1.48 -9.05 -4.22
C VAL A 253 2.36 -9.68 -3.13
N GLN A 254 2.02 -9.49 -1.86
CA GLN A 254 2.61 -10.25 -0.79
C GLN A 254 1.89 -11.61 -0.74
N GLU A 255 2.46 -12.64 -1.34
CA GLU A 255 2.07 -14.04 -1.04
C GLU A 255 2.91 -14.51 0.16
N PRO A 256 2.39 -14.42 1.39
CA PRO A 256 3.17 -14.74 2.57
C PRO A 256 3.03 -16.24 2.78
N ALA A 257 3.64 -17.05 1.91
CA ALA A 257 3.69 -18.48 2.14
C ALA A 257 4.49 -18.72 3.43
N GLY A 258 3.79 -18.98 4.53
CA GLY A 258 4.38 -19.20 5.85
C GLY A 258 4.61 -17.95 6.70
N CYS A 259 4.04 -16.79 6.39
CA CYS A 259 4.07 -15.65 7.32
C CYS A 259 2.87 -15.64 8.27
N ASN A 260 3.13 -15.31 9.53
CA ASN A 260 2.08 -14.97 10.48
C ASN A 260 1.70 -13.51 10.25
N LEU A 261 0.47 -13.26 9.84
CA LEU A 261 -0.06 -11.92 9.62
C LEU A 261 -0.79 -11.45 10.87
N THR A 262 -0.48 -10.24 11.33
CA THR A 262 -1.30 -9.54 12.32
C THR A 262 -1.92 -8.33 11.63
N LEU A 263 -3.21 -8.41 11.35
CA LEU A 263 -3.95 -7.34 10.69
C LEU A 263 -4.55 -6.42 11.76
N PHE A 264 -4.25 -5.12 11.69
CA PHE A 264 -4.95 -4.10 12.46
C PHE A 264 -5.98 -3.42 11.56
N CYS A 265 -7.24 -3.40 11.97
CA CYS A 265 -8.33 -2.81 11.20
C CYS A 265 -9.13 -1.86 12.08
N ASP A 266 -9.22 -0.61 11.65
CA ASP A 266 -10.10 0.37 12.27
C ASP A 266 -11.56 0.09 11.90
N PHE A 267 -12.41 -0.23 12.87
CA PHE A 267 -13.80 -0.57 12.64
C PHE A 267 -14.60 0.61 12.12
N ASP A 268 -14.47 1.76 12.76
CA ASP A 268 -15.43 2.84 12.60
C ASP A 268 -15.29 3.56 11.25
N MET A 269 -14.06 3.76 10.75
CA MET A 269 -13.81 4.36 9.44
C MET A 269 -13.66 3.32 8.32
N THR A 270 -13.13 2.14 8.62
CA THR A 270 -12.82 1.13 7.57
C THR A 270 -13.95 0.11 7.40
N CYS A 271 -14.60 -0.31 8.49
CA CYS A 271 -15.64 -1.33 8.44
C CYS A 271 -17.04 -0.73 8.36
N SER A 272 -17.39 0.18 9.25
CA SER A 272 -18.75 0.71 9.35
C SER A 272 -19.03 1.76 8.28
N ALA A 273 -20.18 1.64 7.61
CA ALA A 273 -20.68 2.68 6.70
C ALA A 273 -21.54 3.74 7.41
N VAL A 274 -21.81 3.53 8.69
CA VAL A 274 -22.67 4.38 9.53
C VAL A 274 -21.96 4.70 10.85
N ASP A 275 -22.30 5.83 11.47
CA ASP A 275 -21.77 6.18 12.78
C ASP A 275 -22.30 5.19 13.83
N SER A 276 -21.38 4.42 14.43
CA SER A 276 -21.67 3.35 15.38
C SER A 276 -22.22 3.89 16.71
N SER A 277 -21.79 5.09 17.13
CA SER A 277 -22.23 5.77 18.35
C SER A 277 -23.63 6.38 18.18
N ALA A 278 -23.89 7.01 17.03
CA ALA A 278 -25.22 7.50 16.67
C ALA A 278 -26.25 6.36 16.59
N LEU A 279 -25.83 5.22 16.05
CA LEU A 279 -26.67 4.03 15.98
C LEU A 279 -27.07 3.52 17.37
N LEU A 280 -26.14 3.50 18.34
CA LEU A 280 -26.44 3.14 19.72
C LEU A 280 -27.43 4.13 20.38
N ALA A 281 -27.26 5.43 20.14
CA ALA A 281 -28.16 6.45 20.66
C ALA A 281 -29.58 6.32 20.08
N ASP A 282 -29.70 6.08 18.77
CA ASP A 282 -30.99 5.86 18.12
C ASP A 282 -31.74 4.65 18.70
N VAL A 283 -31.02 3.57 18.99
CA VAL A 283 -31.60 2.37 19.60
C VAL A 283 -32.11 2.67 21.02
N ALA A 284 -31.36 3.45 21.80
CA ALA A 284 -31.79 3.87 23.14
C ALA A 284 -33.04 4.74 23.07
N ILE A 285 -33.10 5.68 22.12
CA ILE A 285 -34.26 6.54 21.88
C ILE A 285 -35.49 5.72 21.45
N ILE A 286 -35.32 4.73 20.57
CA ILE A 286 -36.40 3.83 20.13
C ILE A 286 -36.89 2.96 21.29
N ALA A 287 -35.98 2.45 22.12
CA ALA A 287 -36.35 1.66 23.31
C ALA A 287 -37.17 2.50 24.30
N ALA A 288 -36.74 3.73 24.60
CA ALA A 288 -37.48 4.64 25.46
C ALA A 288 -38.87 4.99 24.89
N ALA A 289 -38.97 5.18 23.57
CA ALA A 289 -40.25 5.48 22.93
C ALA A 289 -41.27 4.33 23.03
N LYS A 290 -40.82 3.07 23.08
CA LYS A 290 -41.70 1.91 23.31
C LYS A 290 -42.21 1.90 24.76
N THR A 291 -41.34 2.18 25.72
CA THR A 291 -41.71 2.26 27.14
C THR A 291 -42.66 3.43 27.42
N ASP A 292 -42.44 4.58 26.77
CA ASP A 292 -43.35 5.75 26.82
C ASP A 292 -44.79 5.40 26.36
N LEU A 293 -44.95 4.40 25.48
CA LEU A 293 -46.26 3.95 24.97
C LEU A 293 -46.91 2.85 25.83
N GLU A 294 -46.12 2.13 26.64
CA GLU A 294 -46.56 0.95 27.40
C GLU A 294 -46.94 1.25 28.86
N ASP A 295 -46.89 2.52 29.30
CA ASP A 295 -47.39 3.03 30.59
C ASP A 295 -46.95 2.16 31.80
N CYS A 296 -45.69 1.69 31.78
CA CYS A 296 -45.15 0.81 32.81
C CYS A 296 -44.65 1.63 34.02
N GLU A 297 -45.29 1.44 35.18
CA GLU A 297 -44.83 1.93 36.49
C GLU A 297 -43.50 1.25 36.89
N SER A 298 -42.40 1.72 36.31
CA SER A 298 -41.04 1.42 36.75
C SER A 298 -40.62 2.40 37.86
N PRO A 299 -39.99 1.94 38.95
CA PRO A 299 -39.57 2.81 40.06
C PRO A 299 -38.33 3.68 39.76
N TYR A 300 -37.83 3.69 38.52
CA TYR A 300 -36.69 4.51 38.10
C TYR A 300 -37.14 5.75 37.33
N VAL A 301 -36.37 6.85 37.43
CA VAL A 301 -36.60 8.09 36.69
C VAL A 301 -36.59 7.79 35.19
N HIS A 302 -37.77 7.76 34.58
CA HIS A 302 -37.93 7.55 33.14
C HIS A 302 -37.52 8.82 32.38
N ILE A 303 -36.54 8.71 31.49
CA ILE A 303 -36.17 9.80 30.57
C ILE A 303 -36.98 9.56 29.28
N SER A 304 -37.76 10.56 28.85
CA SER A 304 -38.58 10.43 27.64
C SER A 304 -37.70 10.31 26.39
N ALA A 305 -38.23 9.70 25.32
CA ALA A 305 -37.52 9.62 24.04
C ALA A 305 -37.17 11.01 23.46
N ALA A 306 -37.99 12.03 23.75
CA ALA A 306 -37.72 13.41 23.33
C ALA A 306 -36.54 14.02 24.07
N ASP A 307 -36.45 13.80 25.38
CA ASP A 307 -35.34 14.26 26.21
C ASP A 307 -34.03 13.56 25.82
N LEU A 308 -34.05 12.24 25.61
CA LEU A 308 -32.88 11.49 25.13
C LEU A 308 -32.37 12.03 23.79
N ARG A 309 -33.27 12.33 22.85
CA ARG A 309 -32.90 12.91 21.55
C ARG A 309 -32.27 14.30 21.70
N ALA A 310 -32.82 15.14 22.58
CA ALA A 310 -32.25 16.47 22.86
C ALA A 310 -30.87 16.35 23.54
N THR A 311 -30.73 15.44 24.50
CA THR A 311 -29.44 15.15 25.16
C THR A 311 -28.40 14.66 24.16
N TRP A 312 -28.74 13.70 23.30
CA TRP A 312 -27.84 13.20 22.25
C TRP A 312 -27.41 14.33 21.30
N SER A 313 -28.37 15.13 20.80
CA SER A 313 -28.06 16.24 19.91
C SER A 313 -27.11 17.25 20.55
N ASN A 314 -27.31 17.58 21.83
CA ASN A 314 -26.43 18.50 22.55
C ASN A 314 -25.03 17.91 22.77
N LEU A 315 -24.93 16.62 23.12
CA LEU A 315 -23.65 15.94 23.30
C LEU A 315 -22.86 15.85 21.99
N SER A 316 -23.53 15.46 20.91
CA SER A 316 -22.91 15.33 19.58
C SER A 316 -22.41 16.67 19.05
N SER A 317 -23.22 17.73 19.13
CA SER A 317 -22.77 19.08 18.73
C SER A 317 -21.58 19.56 19.56
N LYS A 318 -21.64 19.36 20.89
CA LYS A 318 -20.57 19.76 21.79
C LYS A 318 -19.27 18.98 21.53
N TYR A 319 -19.37 17.69 21.23
CA TYR A 319 -18.23 16.86 20.86
C TYR A 319 -17.54 17.39 19.59
N ILE A 320 -18.30 17.73 18.55
CA ILE A 320 -17.76 18.25 17.28
C ILE A 320 -17.01 19.56 17.54
N GLU A 321 -17.61 20.50 18.27
CA GLU A 321 -16.99 21.78 18.60
C GLU A 321 -15.69 21.63 19.41
N GLU A 322 -15.71 20.80 20.45
CA GLU A 322 -14.53 20.58 21.29
C GLU A 322 -13.44 19.76 20.60
N TYR A 323 -13.81 18.80 19.74
CA TYR A 323 -12.89 18.05 18.91
C TYR A 323 -12.17 18.97 17.92
N GLU A 324 -12.90 19.84 17.22
CA GLU A 324 -12.30 20.83 16.31
C GLU A 324 -11.31 21.73 17.04
N GLN A 325 -11.66 22.23 18.22
CA GLN A 325 -10.75 23.02 19.06
C GLN A 325 -9.51 22.23 19.51
N CYS A 326 -9.67 20.94 19.84
CA CYS A 326 -8.55 20.06 20.17
C CYS A 326 -7.63 19.83 18.97
N ILE A 327 -8.20 19.60 17.78
CA ILE A 327 -7.41 19.42 16.55
C ILE A 327 -6.68 20.72 16.18
N GLU A 328 -7.34 21.88 16.30
CA GLU A 328 -6.71 23.18 16.05
C GLU A 328 -5.58 23.49 17.02
N SER A 329 -5.68 23.06 18.28
CA SER A 329 -4.63 23.30 19.28
C SER A 329 -3.40 22.42 19.09
N ILE A 330 -3.57 21.20 18.58
CA ILE A 330 -2.44 20.29 18.30
C ILE A 330 -1.86 20.50 16.90
N ARG A 331 -2.62 21.06 15.96
CA ARG A 331 -2.18 21.24 14.58
C ARG A 331 -1.11 22.35 14.50
N PRO A 332 0.07 22.07 13.93
CA PRO A 332 1.06 23.11 13.67
C PRO A 332 0.48 24.21 12.76
N SER A 333 0.76 25.47 13.06
CA SER A 333 0.31 26.63 12.27
C SER A 333 1.05 26.78 10.93
N GLU A 334 2.22 26.15 10.80
CA GLU A 334 3.07 26.20 9.61
C GLU A 334 3.40 24.78 9.15
N THR A 335 3.74 24.64 7.86
CA THR A 335 4.21 23.37 7.30
C THR A 335 5.50 22.96 8.02
N VAL A 336 5.44 21.84 8.73
CA VAL A 336 6.60 21.35 9.48
C VAL A 336 7.61 20.76 8.50
N GLY A 337 8.85 21.26 8.54
CA GLY A 337 9.93 20.79 7.66
C GLY A 337 10.58 19.47 8.08
N ARG A 338 10.30 18.97 9.29
CA ARG A 338 10.82 17.71 9.84
C ARG A 338 9.75 17.01 10.69
N PHE A 339 9.79 15.69 10.76
CA PHE A 339 8.89 14.93 11.63
C PHE A 339 9.25 15.14 13.10
N ASP A 340 8.30 15.61 13.92
CA ASP A 340 8.45 15.81 15.36
C ASP A 340 7.74 14.69 16.12
N TYR A 341 8.49 13.66 16.50
CA TYR A 341 7.95 12.52 17.24
C TYR A 341 7.45 12.91 18.63
N GLU A 342 8.18 13.76 19.36
CA GLU A 342 7.80 14.15 20.72
C GLU A 342 6.55 15.05 20.70
N GLY A 343 6.47 15.96 19.73
CA GLY A 343 5.27 16.77 19.46
C GLY A 343 4.06 15.91 19.13
N LEU A 344 4.23 14.90 18.25
CA LEU A 344 3.15 13.95 17.95
C LEU A 344 2.69 13.19 19.20
N CYS A 345 3.60 12.68 20.02
CA CYS A 345 3.25 12.00 21.28
C CYS A 345 2.45 12.92 22.21
N LYS A 346 2.87 14.18 22.37
CA LYS A 346 2.15 15.18 23.19
C LYS A 346 0.76 15.47 22.62
N ALA A 347 0.64 15.60 21.30
CA ALA A 347 -0.64 15.79 20.62
C ALA A 347 -1.59 14.61 20.84
N LEU A 348 -1.08 13.38 20.74
CA LEU A 348 -1.87 12.17 20.99
C LEU A 348 -2.36 12.06 22.44
N VAL A 349 -1.53 12.47 23.42
CA VAL A 349 -1.97 12.55 24.83
C VAL A 349 -3.11 13.57 25.00
N GLN A 350 -3.00 14.75 24.40
CA GLN A 350 -4.04 15.77 24.49
C GLN A 350 -5.36 15.29 23.87
N LEU A 351 -5.29 14.64 22.70
CA LEU A 351 -6.45 14.03 22.05
C LEU A 351 -7.07 12.93 22.94
N SER A 352 -6.23 12.06 23.53
CA SER A 352 -6.70 11.03 24.46
C SER A 352 -7.41 11.61 25.68
N ASP A 353 -6.90 12.71 26.25
CA ASP A 353 -7.53 13.38 27.40
C ASP A 353 -8.88 14.00 27.01
N PHE A 354 -8.99 14.55 25.80
CA PHE A 354 -10.25 15.04 25.24
C PHE A 354 -11.28 13.90 25.09
N GLU A 355 -10.91 12.81 24.43
CA GLU A 355 -11.77 11.63 24.23
C GLU A 355 -12.28 11.07 25.57
N SER A 356 -11.39 11.00 26.58
CA SER A 356 -11.78 10.54 27.92
C SER A 356 -12.89 11.42 28.54
N ARG A 357 -12.78 12.75 28.43
CA ARG A 357 -13.78 13.68 28.96
C ARG A 357 -15.10 13.60 28.20
N ALA A 358 -15.03 13.48 26.88
CA ALA A 358 -16.22 13.32 26.04
C ALA A 358 -17.00 12.04 26.40
N ASN A 359 -16.28 10.92 26.57
CA ASN A 359 -16.87 9.66 27.00
C ASN A 359 -17.51 9.75 28.39
N ASP A 360 -16.84 10.43 29.34
CA ASP A 360 -17.41 10.67 30.67
C ASP A 360 -18.73 11.45 30.58
N MET A 361 -18.83 12.47 29.72
CA MET A 361 -20.07 13.22 29.55
C MET A 361 -21.23 12.34 29.05
N VAL A 362 -20.96 11.41 28.13
CA VAL A 362 -21.96 10.45 27.63
C VAL A 362 -22.42 9.53 28.76
N VAL A 363 -21.50 9.00 29.56
CA VAL A 363 -21.80 8.18 30.74
C VAL A 363 -22.68 8.93 31.74
N HIS A 364 -22.30 10.15 32.11
CA HIS A 364 -23.02 10.95 33.10
C HIS A 364 -24.41 11.39 32.60
N SER A 365 -24.57 11.60 31.29
CA SER A 365 -25.85 11.97 30.70
C SER A 365 -26.89 10.86 30.81
N GLY A 366 -26.45 9.60 30.89
CA GLY A 366 -27.34 8.45 30.86
C GLY A 366 -28.06 8.24 29.51
N VAL A 367 -27.60 8.87 28.42
CA VAL A 367 -28.26 8.82 27.10
C VAL A 367 -28.40 7.40 26.53
N LEU A 368 -27.55 6.48 26.97
CA LEU A 368 -27.56 5.06 26.59
C LEU A 368 -28.25 4.14 27.62
N ARG A 369 -28.83 4.69 28.69
CA ARG A 369 -29.53 3.89 29.71
C ARG A 369 -30.77 3.24 29.11
N GLY A 370 -30.98 1.96 29.43
CA GLY A 370 -32.13 1.18 28.95
C GLY A 370 -31.86 0.38 27.67
N LEU A 371 -30.66 0.44 27.10
CA LEU A 371 -30.26 -0.45 26.02
C LEU A 371 -30.20 -1.91 26.50
N SER A 372 -30.96 -2.78 25.85
CA SER A 372 -30.86 -4.22 26.06
C SER A 372 -29.74 -4.83 25.22
N GLN A 373 -29.13 -5.90 25.71
CA GLN A 373 -28.12 -6.64 24.94
C GLN A 373 -28.69 -7.22 23.64
N GLU A 374 -29.99 -7.56 23.63
CA GLU A 374 -30.69 -8.10 22.46
C GLU A 374 -30.86 -7.05 21.36
N ASP A 375 -31.19 -5.80 21.73
CA ASP A 375 -31.29 -4.70 20.77
C ASP A 375 -29.92 -4.36 20.17
N ILE A 376 -28.87 -4.32 20.99
CA ILE A 376 -27.48 -4.11 20.53
C ILE A 376 -27.07 -5.18 19.51
N LYS A 377 -27.34 -6.46 19.80
CA LYS A 377 -27.03 -7.58 18.89
C LYS A 377 -27.76 -7.45 17.57
N ARG A 378 -29.08 -7.25 17.63
CA ARG A 378 -29.93 -7.12 16.43
C ARG A 378 -29.44 -6.00 15.52
N VAL A 379 -29.07 -4.87 16.10
CA VAL A 379 -28.59 -3.70 15.35
C VAL A 379 -27.21 -3.95 14.76
N GLY A 380 -26.31 -4.59 15.52
CA GLY A 380 -25.02 -5.03 15.00
C GLY A 380 -25.16 -5.97 13.80
N GLU A 381 -26.03 -6.98 13.87
CA GLU A 381 -26.25 -7.94 12.76
C GLU A 381 -26.71 -7.28 11.44
N HIS A 382 -27.36 -6.12 11.52
CA HIS A 382 -27.86 -5.35 10.39
C HIS A 382 -26.97 -4.15 10.05
N LEU A 383 -25.81 -4.01 10.70
CA LEU A 383 -24.88 -2.92 10.44
C LEU A 383 -24.36 -3.00 9.00
N ILE A 384 -24.41 -1.85 8.33
CA ILE A 384 -23.97 -1.71 6.94
C ILE A 384 -22.47 -1.52 6.95
N PHE A 385 -21.75 -2.36 6.20
CA PHE A 385 -20.31 -2.26 6.04
C PHE A 385 -19.94 -1.39 4.83
N GLN A 386 -18.76 -0.78 4.88
CA GLN A 386 -18.13 -0.19 3.71
C GLN A 386 -17.95 -1.23 2.60
N ASN A 387 -18.10 -0.79 1.35
CA ASN A 387 -17.99 -1.66 0.19
C ASN A 387 -16.61 -2.35 0.14
N GLY A 388 -16.61 -3.67 -0.02
CA GLY A 388 -15.39 -4.48 -0.13
C GLY A 388 -14.74 -4.89 1.20
N CYS A 389 -15.08 -4.26 2.33
CA CYS A 389 -14.48 -4.58 3.64
C CYS A 389 -14.64 -6.07 4.01
N LYS A 390 -15.88 -6.58 3.96
CA LYS A 390 -16.15 -8.01 4.26
C LYS A 390 -15.40 -8.94 3.32
N ASN A 391 -15.31 -8.61 2.04
CA ASN A 391 -14.64 -9.44 1.04
C ASN A 391 -13.15 -9.56 1.32
N VAL A 392 -12.48 -8.44 1.64
CA VAL A 392 -11.05 -8.42 1.96
C VAL A 392 -10.76 -9.27 3.20
N LEU A 393 -11.51 -9.06 4.29
CA LEU A 393 -11.33 -9.83 5.51
C LEU A 393 -11.63 -11.33 5.31
N GLN A 394 -12.65 -11.67 4.51
CA GLN A 394 -12.97 -13.06 4.16
C GLN A 394 -11.87 -13.70 3.30
N GLU A 395 -11.30 -12.97 2.34
CA GLU A 395 -10.22 -13.47 1.50
C GLU A 395 -8.95 -13.73 2.32
N ILE A 396 -8.62 -12.83 3.24
CA ILE A 396 -7.47 -12.99 4.15
C ILE A 396 -7.68 -14.21 5.06
N LEU A 397 -8.83 -14.29 5.73
CA LEU A 397 -9.11 -15.36 6.70
C LEU A 397 -9.44 -16.71 6.07
N GLY A 398 -9.82 -16.72 4.78
CA GLY A 398 -10.13 -17.95 4.03
C GLY A 398 -8.91 -18.65 3.42
N ARG A 399 -7.71 -18.09 3.51
CA ARG A 399 -6.48 -18.69 2.97
C ARG A 399 -5.95 -19.78 3.90
N GLU A 400 -6.01 -21.05 3.46
CA GLU A 400 -5.60 -22.22 4.26
C GLU A 400 -4.14 -22.19 4.75
N ASN A 401 -3.24 -21.51 4.02
CA ASN A 401 -1.81 -21.47 4.31
C ASN A 401 -1.34 -20.19 5.02
N MET A 402 -2.26 -19.36 5.52
CA MET A 402 -1.94 -18.11 6.19
C MET A 402 -2.51 -18.11 7.61
N HIS A 403 -1.65 -18.00 8.62
CA HIS A 403 -2.09 -17.74 9.99
C HIS A 403 -2.28 -16.23 10.15
N ALA A 404 -3.53 -15.78 10.17
CA ALA A 404 -3.88 -14.37 10.31
C ALA A 404 -4.63 -14.10 11.61
N ASP A 405 -4.08 -13.24 12.46
CA ASP A 405 -4.75 -12.66 13.62
C ASP A 405 -5.32 -11.30 13.23
N VAL A 406 -6.62 -11.09 13.42
CA VAL A 406 -7.28 -9.82 13.06
C VAL A 406 -7.62 -9.05 14.32
N HIS A 407 -6.97 -7.91 14.48
CA HIS A 407 -7.13 -6.96 15.55
C HIS A 407 -8.04 -5.84 15.09
N ILE A 408 -9.24 -5.78 15.68
CA ILE A 408 -10.17 -4.69 15.39
C ILE A 408 -9.96 -3.58 16.42
N LEU A 409 -9.63 -2.40 15.93
CA LEU A 409 -9.50 -1.15 16.68
C LEU A 409 -10.79 -0.36 16.50
N SER A 410 -11.34 0.18 17.58
CA SER A 410 -12.59 0.94 17.48
C SER A 410 -12.73 1.94 18.60
N TYR A 411 -13.36 3.07 18.29
CA TYR A 411 -13.87 4.04 19.27
C TYR A 411 -15.37 3.82 19.58
N CYS A 412 -16.03 2.87 18.91
CA CYS A 412 -17.40 2.48 19.25
C CYS A 412 -17.48 2.01 20.70
N TRP A 413 -18.49 2.51 21.42
CA TRP A 413 -18.65 2.18 22.83
C TRP A 413 -19.09 0.72 23.09
N SER A 414 -19.56 -0.03 22.07
CA SER A 414 -20.11 -1.38 22.26
C SER A 414 -19.36 -2.48 21.51
N GLY A 415 -18.59 -3.28 22.26
CA GLY A 415 -17.99 -4.50 21.71
C GLY A 415 -19.00 -5.55 21.25
N ASP A 416 -20.18 -5.60 21.86
CA ASP A 416 -21.24 -6.53 21.45
C ASP A 416 -21.84 -6.14 20.10
N LEU A 417 -21.93 -4.84 19.81
CA LEU A 417 -22.36 -4.34 18.49
C LEU A 417 -21.38 -4.80 17.41
N ILE A 418 -20.08 -4.61 17.64
CA ILE A 418 -19.06 -4.97 16.64
C ILE A 418 -19.00 -6.49 16.43
N ARG A 419 -19.00 -7.29 17.51
CA ARG A 419 -19.03 -8.76 17.39
C ARG A 419 -20.24 -9.23 16.58
N SER A 420 -21.40 -8.63 16.83
CA SER A 420 -22.65 -8.97 16.12
C SER A 420 -22.61 -8.54 14.64
N ALA A 421 -21.93 -7.42 14.35
CA ALA A 421 -21.69 -6.96 12.98
C ALA A 421 -20.83 -7.93 12.17
N PHE A 422 -19.83 -8.54 12.80
CA PHE A 422 -19.00 -9.56 12.16
C PHE A 422 -19.63 -10.96 12.14
N SER A 423 -20.53 -11.31 13.08
CA SER A 423 -21.22 -12.61 13.03
C SER A 423 -22.23 -12.71 11.88
N SER A 424 -22.74 -11.58 11.40
CA SER A 424 -23.68 -11.51 10.28
C SER A 424 -22.95 -11.61 8.93
N GLY A 425 -22.95 -12.81 8.35
CA GLY A 425 -22.51 -13.05 6.97
C GLY A 425 -21.01 -13.19 6.76
N MET A 426 -20.20 -13.28 7.82
CA MET A 426 -18.79 -13.67 7.71
C MET A 426 -18.53 -15.05 8.34
N LEU A 427 -17.77 -15.89 7.63
CA LEU A 427 -17.25 -17.19 8.09
C LEU A 427 -16.08 -17.02 9.08
N VAL A 428 -16.07 -15.92 9.83
CA VAL A 428 -15.00 -15.61 10.77
C VAL A 428 -15.39 -16.18 12.11
N SER A 429 -14.70 -17.23 12.52
CA SER A 429 -14.75 -17.72 13.89
C SER A 429 -14.43 -16.55 14.82
N ALA A 430 -15.31 -16.25 15.79
CA ALA A 430 -15.13 -15.15 16.74
C ALA A 430 -13.80 -15.25 17.53
N TYR A 431 -13.15 -16.42 17.52
CA TYR A 431 -11.84 -16.67 18.11
C TYR A 431 -10.66 -16.07 17.32
N CYS A 432 -10.85 -15.64 16.07
CA CYS A 432 -9.81 -15.00 15.24
C CYS A 432 -9.83 -13.47 15.32
N LEU A 433 -10.84 -12.88 15.98
CA LEU A 433 -11.00 -11.44 16.12
C LEU A 433 -10.59 -11.03 17.54
N ILE A 434 -9.45 -10.36 17.65
CA ILE A 434 -8.99 -9.75 18.90
C ILE A 434 -9.46 -8.31 18.89
N MET A 435 -10.42 -7.99 19.75
CA MET A 435 -10.95 -6.64 19.82
C MET A 435 -10.13 -5.82 20.80
N HIS A 436 -9.46 -4.80 20.27
CA HIS A 436 -8.81 -3.78 21.07
C HIS A 436 -9.72 -2.57 21.13
N PHE A 437 -10.37 -2.43 22.27
CA PHE A 437 -10.99 -1.19 22.63
C PHE A 437 -9.87 -0.27 23.12
N ILE A 438 -9.90 1.00 22.73
CA ILE A 438 -9.33 2.01 23.63
C ILE A 438 -10.10 1.80 24.94
N GLU A 439 -9.43 1.31 25.99
CA GLU A 439 -10.05 0.77 27.21
C GLU A 439 -11.00 1.80 27.86
N PHE A 440 -12.26 1.83 27.43
CA PHE A 440 -13.32 2.66 28.00
C PHE A 440 -14.62 1.86 28.09
N TYR A 441 -14.65 0.98 29.09
CA TYR A 441 -15.67 0.98 30.14
C TYR A 441 -17.16 1.15 29.74
N ILE A 442 -17.74 0.22 28.97
CA ILE A 442 -19.20 -0.05 29.12
C ILE A 442 -19.45 -1.11 30.20
N PHE A 443 -18.59 -2.13 30.32
CA PHE A 443 -18.86 -3.27 31.22
C PHE A 443 -18.53 -3.03 32.70
N ARG A 444 -17.63 -2.10 33.04
CA ARG A 444 -17.24 -1.84 34.45
C ARG A 444 -18.10 -0.78 35.18
N LEU A 445 -19.01 -0.09 34.48
CA LEU A 445 -19.86 0.96 35.08
C LEU A 445 -21.31 0.55 35.37
N GLY A 446 -21.70 -0.71 35.14
CA GLY A 446 -23.03 -1.21 35.50
C GLY A 446 -24.19 -0.52 34.76
N ILE A 447 -23.95 -0.06 33.53
CA ILE A 447 -24.95 0.63 32.70
C ILE A 447 -25.83 -0.36 31.92
N ILE A 448 -25.39 -1.62 31.78
CA ILE A 448 -26.21 -2.72 31.29
C ILE A 448 -26.57 -3.57 32.50
N SER A 449 -27.86 -3.71 32.77
CA SER A 449 -28.41 -4.67 33.74
C SER A 449 -28.41 -6.08 33.16
#